data_AF-A0A0B4JD42-F1
#
_entry.id   AF-A0A0B4JD42-F1
#
_cell.length_a   1.000
_cell.length_b   1.000
_cell.length_c   1.000
_cell.angle_alpha   90.00
_cell.angle_beta   90.00
_cell.angle_gamma   90.00
#
_symmetry.space_group_name_H-M   'P 1'
#
loop_
_entity.id
_entity.type
_entity.pdbx_description
1 polymer ?
#
loop_
_entity_poly.entity_id
_entity_poly.type
_entity_poly.pdbx_seq_one_letter_code
_entity_poly.pdbx_strand_id
1 'polypeptide(L)'
;MVVCVQRTQVQAGPIKDQCMAAAGITAQDVANRHETDDPGHSVKCFFRCFLENIGIIADNQIIPGAFDRVLGHIVTAEAVERMEATCNMIKSETSHDESCEFAWQISECYEGVRLSDVKKGQRTRNHRG
;
A
#
# COMPACT_ATOMS: atom_id res chain seq x y z
N MET A 1 -21.57 19.35 14.35
CA MET A 1 -21.75 18.21 13.44
C MET A 1 -20.51 17.35 13.54
N VAL A 2 -20.58 16.25 14.29
CA VAL A 2 -19.47 15.30 14.36
C VAL A 2 -19.58 14.44 13.11
N VAL A 3 -18.74 14.70 12.12
CA VAL A 3 -18.61 13.77 10.99
C VAL A 3 -17.96 12.53 11.59
N CYS A 4 -18.76 11.49 11.85
CA CYS A 4 -18.23 10.15 12.07
C CYS A 4 -17.45 9.82 10.80
N VAL A 5 -16.12 9.96 10.85
CA VAL A 5 -15.21 9.38 9.85
C VAL A 5 -15.38 7.88 10.02
N GLN A 6 -16.39 7.32 9.36
CA GLN A 6 -16.51 5.90 9.20
C GLN A 6 -15.20 5.47 8.56
N ARG A 7 -14.41 4.70 9.30
CA ARG A 7 -13.30 3.91 8.75
C ARG A 7 -13.92 2.96 7.74
N THR A 8 -14.25 3.44 6.56
CA THR A 8 -14.64 2.60 5.43
C THR A 8 -13.43 1.73 5.18
N GLN A 9 -13.53 0.46 5.58
CA GLN A 9 -12.50 -0.52 5.30
C GLN A 9 -12.26 -0.48 3.79
N VAL A 10 -11.03 -0.14 3.40
CA VAL A 10 -10.65 -0.12 2.00
C VAL A 10 -10.85 -1.53 1.45
N GLN A 11 -11.60 -1.64 0.35
CA GLN A 11 -11.84 -2.92 -0.33
C GLN A 11 -10.64 -3.29 -1.19
N ALA A 12 -9.52 -3.62 -0.56
CA ALA A 12 -8.25 -3.88 -1.24
C ALA A 12 -8.34 -5.01 -2.27
N GLY A 13 -9.13 -6.06 -2.01
CA GLY A 13 -9.31 -7.19 -2.95
C GLY A 13 -9.91 -6.75 -4.30
N PRO A 14 -11.14 -6.21 -4.33
CA PRO A 14 -11.76 -5.72 -5.56
C PRO A 14 -10.94 -4.66 -6.31
N ILE A 15 -10.31 -3.73 -5.59
CA ILE A 15 -9.47 -2.68 -6.18
C ILE A 15 -8.25 -3.31 -6.88
N LYS A 16 -7.61 -4.29 -6.24
CA LYS A 16 -6.49 -5.03 -6.84
C LYS A 16 -6.91 -5.69 -8.15
N ASP A 17 -8.04 -6.39 -8.16
CA ASP A 17 -8.51 -7.11 -9.34
C ASP A 17 -8.86 -6.14 -10.48
N GLN A 18 -9.47 -5.00 -10.17
CA GLN A 18 -9.73 -3.93 -11.13
C GLN A 18 -8.43 -3.37 -11.74
N CYS A 19 -7.43 -3.06 -10.90
CA CYS A 19 -6.17 -2.50 -11.37
C CYS A 19 -5.35 -3.49 -12.20
N MET A 20 -5.34 -4.78 -11.85
CA MET A 20 -4.69 -5.81 -12.67
C MET A 20 -5.34 -5.91 -14.06
N ALA A 21 -6.68 -5.90 -14.10
CA ALA A 21 -7.43 -5.93 -15.36
C ALA A 21 -7.15 -4.69 -16.22
N ALA A 22 -7.09 -3.50 -15.62
CA ALA A 22 -6.79 -2.24 -16.32
C ALA A 22 -5.36 -2.20 -16.88
N ALA A 23 -4.38 -2.75 -16.14
CA ALA A 23 -2.99 -2.83 -16.58
C ALA A 23 -2.71 -3.99 -17.55
N GLY A 24 -3.67 -4.90 -17.74
CA GLY A 24 -3.52 -6.09 -18.59
C GLY A 24 -2.53 -7.11 -18.03
N ILE A 25 -2.39 -7.20 -16.71
CA ILE A 25 -1.47 -8.11 -16.01
C ILE A 25 -2.22 -9.17 -15.20
N THR A 26 -1.51 -10.23 -14.85
CA THR A 26 -1.99 -11.32 -13.99
C THR A 26 -1.45 -11.18 -12.56
N ALA A 27 -2.04 -11.96 -11.65
CA ALA A 27 -1.51 -12.07 -10.29
C ALA A 27 -0.08 -12.66 -10.26
N GLN A 28 0.28 -13.50 -11.24
CA GLN A 28 1.62 -14.07 -11.34
C GLN A 28 2.65 -13.00 -11.72
N ASP A 29 2.30 -12.06 -12.61
CA ASP A 29 3.20 -10.97 -12.98
C ASP A 29 3.55 -10.09 -11.76
N VAL A 30 2.56 -9.82 -10.90
CA VAL A 30 2.79 -9.11 -9.63
C VAL A 30 3.59 -9.97 -8.64
N ALA A 31 3.37 -11.29 -8.61
CA ALA A 31 4.15 -12.19 -7.75
C ALA A 31 5.62 -12.26 -8.18
N ASN A 32 5.89 -12.18 -9.48
CA ASN A 32 7.20 -12.28 -10.10
C ASN A 32 7.93 -10.93 -10.22
N ARG A 33 7.37 -9.86 -9.63
CA ARG A 33 7.92 -8.50 -9.72
C ARG A 33 9.39 -8.35 -9.29
N HIS A 34 9.94 -9.33 -8.59
CA HIS A 34 11.32 -9.37 -8.09
C HIS A 34 12.23 -10.36 -8.81
N GLU A 35 11.72 -11.10 -9.81
CA GLU A 35 12.53 -12.05 -10.56
C GLU A 35 13.57 -11.35 -11.46
N THR A 36 13.36 -10.06 -11.73
CA THR A 36 14.21 -9.20 -12.56
C THR A 36 14.40 -7.84 -11.89
N ASP A 37 15.48 -7.12 -12.24
CA ASP A 37 15.75 -5.78 -11.71
C ASP A 37 14.67 -4.73 -12.08
N ASP A 38 13.91 -4.97 -13.14
CA ASP A 38 12.78 -4.12 -13.57
C ASP A 38 11.54 -4.99 -13.87
N PRO A 39 10.44 -4.90 -13.09
CA PRO A 39 9.22 -5.67 -13.34
C PRO A 39 8.42 -5.23 -14.57
N GLY A 40 8.85 -4.16 -15.25
CA GLY A 40 8.21 -3.60 -16.42
C GLY A 40 7.08 -2.61 -16.11
N HIS A 41 6.80 -1.76 -17.09
CA HIS A 41 5.89 -0.61 -16.96
C HIS A 41 4.48 -1.00 -16.48
N SER A 42 3.89 -2.09 -16.99
CA SER A 42 2.52 -2.49 -16.61
C SER A 42 2.39 -2.88 -15.14
N VAL A 43 3.39 -3.57 -14.57
CA VAL A 43 3.39 -3.94 -13.15
C VAL A 43 3.55 -2.70 -12.27
N LYS A 44 4.44 -1.78 -12.65
CA LYS A 44 4.62 -0.50 -11.95
C LYS A 44 3.34 0.34 -11.96
N CYS A 45 2.65 0.44 -13.10
CA CYS A 45 1.39 1.17 -13.20
C CYS A 45 0.22 0.47 -12.49
N PHE A 46 0.26 -0.86 -12.32
CA PHE A 46 -0.66 -1.54 -11.42
C PHE A 46 -0.52 -1.02 -9.98
N PHE A 47 0.70 -0.87 -9.48
CA PHE A 47 0.93 -0.31 -8.14
C PHE A 47 0.44 1.13 -8.02
N ARG A 48 0.61 1.95 -9.06
CA ARG A 48 0.03 3.30 -9.09
C ARG A 48 -1.49 3.25 -8.95
N CYS A 49 -2.17 2.51 -9.82
CA CYS A 49 -3.62 2.37 -9.77
C CYS A 49 -4.07 1.89 -8.39
N PHE A 50 -3.40 0.87 -7.85
CA PHE A 50 -3.75 0.28 -6.58
C PHE A 50 -3.59 1.28 -5.42
N LEU A 51 -2.40 1.88 -5.29
CA LEU A 51 -2.04 2.81 -4.21
C LEU A 51 -2.89 4.09 -4.23
N GLU A 52 -3.26 4.59 -5.42
CA GLU A 52 -4.19 5.72 -5.56
C GLU A 52 -5.59 5.35 -5.05
N ASN A 53 -6.13 4.21 -5.49
CA ASN A 53 -7.51 3.81 -5.14
C ASN A 53 -7.66 3.40 -3.67
N ILE A 54 -6.61 2.88 -3.03
CA ILE A 54 -6.62 2.62 -1.59
C ILE A 54 -6.34 3.87 -0.75
N GLY A 55 -5.99 5.00 -1.37
CA GLY A 55 -5.80 6.30 -0.71
C GLY A 55 -4.45 6.45 0.00
N ILE A 56 -3.41 5.80 -0.52
CA ILE A 56 -2.02 5.99 -0.06
C ILE A 56 -1.36 7.15 -0.79
N ILE A 57 -1.49 7.19 -2.11
CA ILE A 57 -0.90 8.24 -2.94
C ILE A 57 -1.99 9.03 -3.66
N ALA A 58 -1.71 10.30 -3.95
CA ALA A 58 -2.46 11.15 -4.87
C ALA A 58 -1.51 12.20 -5.43
N ASP A 59 -1.70 12.60 -6.70
CA ASP A 59 -0.89 13.64 -7.35
C ASP A 59 0.62 13.42 -7.19
N ASN A 60 1.05 12.16 -7.40
CA ASN A 60 2.44 11.70 -7.28
C ASN A 60 3.09 11.96 -5.91
N GLN A 61 2.29 11.98 -4.85
CA GLN A 61 2.73 12.18 -3.48
C GLN A 61 2.04 11.22 -2.55
N ILE A 62 2.71 10.84 -1.46
CA ILE A 62 2.05 10.14 -0.36
C ILE A 62 1.10 11.11 0.34
N ILE A 63 -0.15 10.69 0.55
CA ILE A 63 -1.12 11.48 1.29
C ILE A 63 -0.71 11.46 2.78
N PRO A 64 -0.59 12.61 3.46
CA PRO A 64 -0.21 12.66 4.87
C PRO A 64 -1.11 11.78 5.75
N GLY A 65 -0.50 10.96 6.62
CA GLY A 65 -1.20 10.04 7.51
C GLY A 65 -1.90 8.85 6.83
N ALA A 66 -1.65 8.61 5.54
CA ALA A 66 -2.32 7.52 4.82
C ALA A 66 -1.97 6.14 5.35
N PHE A 67 -0.72 5.94 5.80
CA PHE A 67 -0.29 4.67 6.36
C PHE A 67 -1.08 4.31 7.62
N ASP A 68 -1.27 5.25 8.56
CA ASP A 68 -2.12 4.99 9.73
C ASP A 68 -3.57 4.69 9.33
N ARG A 69 -4.13 5.47 8.40
CA ARG A 69 -5.52 5.28 7.95
C ARG A 69 -5.75 3.91 7.33
N VAL A 70 -4.84 3.48 6.45
CA VAL A 70 -4.99 2.25 5.66
C VAL A 70 -4.48 1.03 6.42
N LEU A 71 -3.32 1.13 7.08
CA LEU A 71 -2.64 0.00 7.73
C LEU A 71 -2.67 0.03 9.25
N GLY A 72 -3.01 1.15 9.89
CA GLY A 72 -2.97 1.28 11.35
C GLY A 72 -3.89 0.30 12.10
N HIS A 73 -4.81 -0.39 11.41
CA HIS A 73 -5.59 -1.47 11.98
C HIS A 73 -4.93 -2.87 11.86
N ILE A 74 -3.94 -3.02 10.98
CA ILE A 74 -3.21 -4.26 10.68
C ILE A 74 -1.84 -4.28 11.36
N VAL A 75 -1.12 -3.16 11.34
CA VAL A 75 0.25 -3.05 11.85
C VAL A 75 0.32 -2.17 13.10
N THR A 76 1.41 -2.28 13.87
CA THR A 76 1.66 -1.46 15.07
C THR A 76 1.88 0.01 14.71
N ALA A 77 1.64 0.92 15.68
CA ALA A 77 1.91 2.34 15.49
C ALA A 77 3.39 2.61 15.17
N GLU A 78 4.30 1.90 15.86
CA GLU A 78 5.74 1.97 15.58
C GLU A 78 6.10 1.59 14.13
N ALA A 79 5.39 0.63 13.54
CA ALA A 79 5.59 0.25 12.15
C ALA A 79 5.11 1.37 11.21
N VAL A 80 3.93 1.95 11.48
CA VAL A 80 3.42 3.10 10.73
C VAL A 80 4.40 4.27 10.78
N GLU A 81 4.91 4.63 11.96
CA GLU A 81 5.87 5.72 12.15
C GLU A 81 7.16 5.48 11.36
N ARG A 82 7.70 4.25 11.38
CA ARG A 82 8.88 3.91 10.57
C ARG A 82 8.62 4.02 9.08
N MET A 83 7.45 3.60 8.62
CA MET A 83 7.06 3.71 7.21
C MET A 83 6.92 5.17 6.80
N GLU A 84 6.27 6.00 7.62
CA GLU A 84 6.16 7.43 7.39
C GLU A 84 7.52 8.12 7.36
N ALA A 85 8.43 7.78 8.28
CA ALA A 85 9.77 8.34 8.29
C ALA A 85 10.59 7.93 7.06
N THR A 86 10.38 6.71 6.55
CA THR A 86 11.18 6.15 5.44
C THR A 86 10.61 6.55 4.07
N CYS A 87 9.34 6.22 3.83
CA CYS A 87 8.74 6.33 2.50
C CYS A 87 8.43 7.78 2.10
N ASN A 88 8.17 8.68 3.06
CA ASN A 88 7.95 10.10 2.75
C ASN A 88 9.23 10.83 2.27
N MET A 89 10.40 10.19 2.34
CA MET A 89 11.62 10.73 1.72
C MET A 89 11.64 10.51 0.20
N ILE A 90 10.84 9.58 -0.31
CA ILE A 90 10.71 9.31 -1.75
C ILE A 90 9.85 10.43 -2.36
N LYS A 91 10.37 11.08 -3.40
CA LYS A 91 9.69 12.16 -4.12
C LYS A 91 9.59 11.79 -5.59
N SER A 92 8.45 12.08 -6.20
CA SER A 92 8.27 11.94 -7.64
C SER A 92 9.01 13.02 -8.41
N GLU A 93 9.61 12.65 -9.53
CA GLU A 93 9.91 13.59 -10.62
C GLU A 93 8.66 13.69 -11.52
N THR A 94 8.48 14.81 -12.22
CA THR A 94 7.16 15.38 -12.56
C THR A 94 6.40 14.78 -13.77
N SER A 95 6.86 13.71 -14.42
CA SER A 95 6.21 13.17 -15.62
C SER A 95 5.23 12.02 -15.35
N HIS A 96 4.38 11.69 -16.34
CA HIS A 96 3.38 10.62 -16.22
C HIS A 96 4.00 9.22 -16.17
N ASP A 97 5.06 8.92 -16.92
CA ASP A 97 5.72 7.60 -16.81
C ASP A 97 6.46 7.47 -15.47
N GLU A 98 7.02 8.58 -14.97
CA GLU A 98 7.61 8.65 -13.62
C GLU A 98 6.59 8.44 -12.50
N SER A 99 5.29 8.66 -12.75
CA SER A 99 4.25 8.39 -11.73
C SER A 99 4.12 6.90 -11.39
N CYS A 100 4.32 6.01 -12.38
CA CYS A 100 4.30 4.57 -12.16
C CYS A 100 5.59 4.11 -11.48
N GLU A 101 6.74 4.69 -11.83
CA GLU A 101 8.00 4.48 -11.12
C GLU A 101 7.94 4.93 -9.66
N PHE A 102 7.37 6.10 -9.41
CA PHE A 102 7.15 6.60 -8.05
C PHE A 102 6.29 5.62 -7.25
N ALA A 103 5.14 5.20 -7.78
CA ALA A 103 4.27 4.24 -7.11
C ALA A 103 4.96 2.89 -6.86
N TRP A 104 5.81 2.44 -7.79
CA TRP A 104 6.64 1.26 -7.62
C TRP A 104 7.63 1.41 -6.46
N GLN A 105 8.38 2.52 -6.42
CA GLN A 105 9.30 2.82 -5.31
C GLN A 105 8.57 2.91 -3.97
N ILE A 106 7.35 3.48 -3.97
CA ILE A 106 6.51 3.49 -2.78
C ILE A 106 6.14 2.05 -2.39
N SER A 107 5.70 1.19 -3.32
CA SER A 107 5.37 -0.22 -3.01
C SER A 107 6.56 -1.01 -2.48
N GLU A 108 7.77 -0.77 -2.99
CA GLU A 108 9.00 -1.38 -2.50
C GLU A 108 9.30 -0.96 -1.05
N CYS A 109 9.02 0.30 -0.71
CA CYS A 109 9.16 0.80 0.65
C CYS A 109 8.26 0.05 1.66
N TYR A 110 7.12 -0.51 1.21
CA TYR A 110 6.24 -1.34 2.07
C TYR A 110 6.82 -2.71 2.39
N GLU A 111 7.70 -3.26 1.57
CA GLU A 111 8.21 -4.63 1.78
C GLU A 111 9.06 -4.74 3.06
N GLY A 112 9.45 -3.61 3.65
CA GLY A 112 10.08 -3.53 4.96
C GLY A 112 9.16 -3.87 6.15
N VAL A 113 7.84 -4.05 5.95
CA VAL A 113 6.91 -4.46 7.01
C VAL A 113 7.21 -5.91 7.41
N ARG A 114 7.56 -6.09 8.69
CA ARG A 114 7.93 -7.40 9.22
C ARG A 114 6.70 -8.13 9.76
N LEU A 115 6.75 -9.45 9.84
CA LEU A 115 5.72 -10.22 10.55
C LEU A 115 5.55 -9.79 12.01
N SER A 116 6.61 -9.28 12.65
CA SER A 116 6.56 -8.70 14.00
C SER A 116 5.73 -7.41 14.09
N ASP A 117 5.57 -6.71 12.97
CA ASP A 117 4.87 -5.43 12.88
C ASP A 117 3.36 -5.62 12.75
N VAL A 118 2.91 -6.80 12.32
CA VAL A 118 1.50 -7.17 12.28
C VAL A 118 0.99 -7.26 13.71
N LYS A 119 -0.08 -6.53 14.02
CA LYS A 119 -0.81 -6.66 15.28
C LYS A 119 -1.25 -8.11 15.40
N LYS A 120 -0.65 -8.86 16.33
CA LYS A 120 -1.12 -10.19 16.68
C LYS A 120 -2.58 -10.02 17.09
N GLY A 121 -3.50 -10.55 16.28
CA GLY A 121 -4.90 -10.55 16.62
C GLY A 121 -5.02 -11.05 18.05
N GLN A 122 -5.70 -10.28 18.91
CA GLN A 122 -6.15 -10.80 20.18
C GLN A 122 -7.06 -11.99 19.84
N ARG A 123 -6.48 -13.20 19.77
CA ARG A 123 -7.19 -14.40 20.14
C ARG A 123 -7.54 -14.16 21.60
N THR A 124 -8.72 -13.62 21.85
CA THR A 124 -9.43 -13.79 23.10
C THR A 124 -9.55 -15.30 23.28
N ARG A 125 -8.53 -15.90 23.88
CA ARG A 125 -8.64 -17.20 24.51
C ARG A 125 -9.56 -16.93 25.68
N ASN A 126 -10.86 -17.10 25.47
CA ASN A 126 -11.82 -17.13 26.55
C ASN A 126 -11.31 -18.17 27.55
N HIS A 127 -10.79 -17.69 28.67
CA HIS A 127 -10.70 -18.47 29.88
C HIS A 127 -12.12 -18.95 30.19
N ARG A 128 -12.31 -20.27 30.22
CA ARG A 128 -13.52 -20.87 30.76
C ARG A 128 -13.11 -22.03 31.67
N GLY A 129 -13.39 -21.83 32.96
CA GLY A 129 -13.60 -22.85 33.98
C GLY A 129 -12.36 -23.60 34.42
#